data_AF-A0A410UVU3-F1
#
_entry.id   AF-A0A410UVU3-F1
#
_cell.length_a   1.000
_cell.length_b   1.000
_cell.length_c   1.000
_cell.angle_alpha   90.00
_cell.angle_beta   90.00
_cell.angle_gamma   90.00
#
_symmetry.space_group_name_H-M   'P 1'
#
loop_
_entity.id
_entity.type
_entity.pdbx_description
1 polymer ?
#
loop_
_entity_poly.entity_id
_entity_poly.type
_entity_poly.pdbx_seq_one_letter_code
_entity_poly.pdbx_strand_id
1 'polypeptide(L)' 'MDRFSRNNYSNSAHLKELMTAPPMTAEQHAAINRKRNELRRMIEEAKEIRNENADLLYQP' A
#
# COMPACT_ATOMS: atom_id res chain seq x y z
N MET A 1 -2.55 -24.22 1.00
CA MET A 1 -2.43 -22.92 1.69
C MET A 1 -3.02 -21.86 0.78
N ASP A 2 -4.34 -21.68 0.84
CA ASP A 2 -5.04 -20.68 0.05
C ASP A 2 -4.67 -19.29 0.57
N ARG A 3 -3.84 -18.59 -0.19
CA ARG A 3 -3.65 -17.16 -0.02
C ARG A 3 -5.00 -16.53 -0.34
N PHE A 4 -5.71 -16.04 0.68
CA PHE A 4 -6.90 -15.22 0.53
C PHE A 4 -6.58 -14.05 -0.40
N SER A 5 -6.77 -14.26 -1.70
CA SER A 5 -7.00 -13.23 -2.68
C SER A 5 -8.27 -12.55 -2.20
N ARG A 6 -8.11 -11.52 -1.36
CA ARG A 6 -9.18 -10.58 -1.06
C ARG A 6 -9.64 -10.07 -2.42
N ASN A 7 -10.75 -10.62 -2.88
CA ASN A 7 -11.37 -10.29 -4.15
C ASN A 7 -11.89 -8.85 -4.06
N ASN A 8 -10.97 -7.89 -4.17
CA ASN A 8 -11.27 -6.46 -4.26
C ASN A 8 -12.03 -6.09 -5.56
N TYR A 9 -12.31 -7.09 -6.41
CA TYR A 9 -13.06 -6.98 -7.65
C TYR A 9 -14.56 -7.25 -7.50
N SER A 10 -15.03 -7.67 -6.32
CA SER A 10 -16.47 -7.77 -6.06
C SER A 10 -17.05 -6.39 -5.73
N ASN A 11 -16.91 -5.43 -6.64
CA ASN A 11 -17.62 -4.16 -6.51
C ASN A 11 -19.04 -4.38 -7.02
N SER A 12 -19.99 -4.63 -6.11
CA SER A 12 -21.40 -4.88 -6.42
C SER A 12 -22.19 -3.59 -6.71
N ALA A 13 -21.52 -2.43 -6.71
CA ALA A 13 -22.14 -1.15 -6.98
C ALA A 13 -22.53 -1.04 -8.46
N HIS A 14 -23.73 -0.53 -8.72
CA HIS A 14 -24.20 -0.30 -10.09
C HIS A 14 -23.45 0.91 -10.68
N LEU A 15 -23.19 0.91 -12.00
CA LEU A 15 -22.42 1.98 -12.67
C LEU A 15 -22.97 3.38 -12.36
N LYS A 16 -24.30 3.53 -12.27
CA LYS A 16 -24.95 4.78 -11.93
C LYS A 16 -24.49 5.31 -10.57
N GLU A 17 -24.33 4.44 -9.58
CA GLU A 17 -23.88 4.80 -8.23
C GLU A 17 -22.42 5.25 -8.24
N LEU A 18 -21.57 4.60 -9.06
CA LEU A 18 -20.17 4.98 -9.25
C LEU A 18 -20.01 6.34 -9.96
N MET A 19 -20.91 6.66 -10.89
CA MET A 19 -20.90 7.93 -11.63
C MET A 19 -21.44 9.12 -10.82
N THR A 20 -22.11 8.86 -9.70
CA THR A 20 -22.69 9.91 -8.83
C THR A 20 -21.86 10.25 -7.60
N ALA A 21 -20.72 9.57 -7.40
CA ALA A 21 -19.86 9.86 -6.27
C ALA A 21 -19.19 11.24 -6.42
N PRO A 22 -19.16 12.07 -5.35
CA PRO A 22 -18.45 13.34 -5.40
C PRO A 22 -16.95 13.11 -5.58
N PRO A 23 -16.23 14.02 -6.27
CA PRO A 23 -14.79 13.93 -6.39
C PRO A 23 -14.14 13.99 -5.00
N MET A 24 -13.07 13.22 -4.83
CA MET A 24 -12.30 13.18 -3.60
C MET A 24 -11.78 14.57 -3.22
N THR A 25 -11.86 14.93 -1.94
CA THR A 25 -11.34 16.21 -1.47
C THR A 25 -9.80 16.21 -1.45
N ALA A 26 -9.19 17.40 -1.52
CA ALA A 26 -7.73 17.53 -1.42
C ALA A 26 -7.18 16.94 -0.11
N GLU A 27 -7.92 17.09 0.99
CA GLU A 27 -7.57 16.52 2.29
C GLU A 27 -7.60 14.99 2.28
N GLN A 28 -8.66 14.39 1.73
CA GLN A 28 -8.76 12.93 1.57
C GLN A 28 -7.61 12.39 0.72
N HIS A 29 -7.28 13.07 -0.38
CA HIS A 29 -6.17 12.69 -1.23
C HIS A 29 -4.83 12.78 -0.50
N ALA A 30 -4.61 13.85 0.28
CA ALA A 30 -3.40 14.00 1.10
C ALA A 30 -3.27 12.89 2.15
N ALA A 31 -4.36 12.52 2.83
CA ALA A 31 -4.38 11.45 3.82
C ALA A 31 -4.00 10.09 3.19
N ILE A 32 -4.54 9.77 2.02
CA ILE A 32 -4.19 8.55 1.28
C ILE A 32 -2.71 8.53 0.93
N ASN A 33 -2.16 9.67 0.48
CA ASN A 33 -0.74 9.74 0.11
C ASN A 33 0.18 9.63 1.31
N ARG A 34 -0.17 10.23 2.46
CA ARG A 34 0.57 10.02 3.73
C ARG A 34 0.62 8.54 4.10
N LYS A 35 -0.51 7.84 4.06
CA LYS A 35 -0.57 6.40 4.34
C LYS A 35 0.29 5.57 3.36
N ARG A 36 0.26 5.92 2.06
CA ARG A 36 1.11 5.24 1.06
C ARG A 36 2.59 5.47 1.31
N ASN A 37 2.97 6.69 1.69
CA ASN A 37 4.37 7.03 1.96
C ASN A 37 4.87 6.31 3.22
N GLU A 38 4.05 6.23 4.26
CA GLU A 38 4.36 5.45 5.47
C GLU A 38 4.62 3.97 5.15
N LEU A 39 3.73 3.34 4.38
CA LEU A 39 3.92 1.94 3.96
C LEU A 39 5.19 1.74 3.13
N ARG A 40 5.51 2.67 2.22
CA ARG A 40 6.76 2.62 1.45
C ARG A 40 7.97 2.73 2.37
N ARG A 41 7.95 3.66 3.33
CA ARG A 41 9.03 3.85 4.30
C ARG A 41 9.28 2.59 5.12
N MET A 42 8.23 1.94 5.62
CA MET A 42 8.35 0.68 6.36
C MET A 42 9.01 -0.42 5.52
N ILE A 43 8.69 -0.52 4.24
CA ILE A 43 9.27 -1.52 3.34
C ILE A 43 10.75 -1.21 3.07
N GLU A 44 11.10 0.05 2.81
CA GLU A 44 12.50 0.43 2.57
C GLU A 44 13.34 0.26 3.83
N GLU A 45 12.86 0.67 5.00
CA GLU A 45 13.54 0.42 6.29
C GLU A 45 13.77 -1.07 6.53
N ALA A 46 12.78 -1.92 6.26
CA ALA A 46 12.94 -3.37 6.37
C ALA A 46 13.96 -3.95 5.36
N LYS A 47 14.06 -3.36 4.16
CA LYS A 47 15.09 -3.74 3.17
C LYS A 47 16.48 -3.28 3.58
N GLU A 48 16.62 -2.06 4.10
CA GLU A 48 17.88 -1.52 4.63
C GLU A 48 18.40 -2.41 5.75
N ILE A 49 17.58 -2.70 6.76
CA ILE A 49 17.94 -3.62 7.85
C ILE A 49 18.38 -4.99 7.29
N ARG A 50 17.67 -5.55 6.31
CA ARG A 50 18.05 -6.83 5.72
C ARG A 50 19.42 -6.76 5.01
N ASN A 51 19.68 -5.67 4.29
CA ASN A 51 20.93 -5.48 3.57
C ASN A 51 22.09 -5.24 4.56
N GLU A 52 21.90 -4.45 5.60
CA GLU A 52 22.89 -4.25 6.68
C GLU A 52 23.27 -5.59 7.34
N ASN A 53 22.27 -6.43 7.64
CA ASN A 53 22.52 -7.76 8.18
C ASN A 53 23.25 -8.68 7.19
N ALA A 54 22.97 -8.57 5.89
CA ALA A 54 23.66 -9.35 4.87
C ALA A 54 25.13 -8.89 4.68
N ASP A 55 25.38 -7.58 4.73
CA ASP A 55 26.73 -7.01 4.67
C ASP A 55 27.56 -7.37 5.92
N LEU A 56 26.93 -7.42 7.11
CA LEU A 56 27.59 -7.88 8.34
C LEU A 56 27.95 -9.38 8.33
N LEU A 57 27.21 -10.20 7.58
CA LEU A 57 27.48 -11.63 7.40
C LEU A 57 28.57 -11.91 6.34
N TYR A 58 28.93 -10.91 5.53
CA TYR A 58 29.94 -11.01 4.49
C TYR A 58 31.15 -10.14 4.84
N GLN A 59 31.84 -10.48 5.94
CA GLN A 59 33.19 -9.98 6.21
C GLN A 59 34.24 -11.06 5.86
N PRO A 60 35.32 -10.72 5.15
CA PRO A 60 36.40 -11.65 4.81
C PRO A 60 37.26 -12.05 6.02
#